data_AF-A0A3C1U0F8-F1
#
_entry.id   AF-A0A3C1U0F8-F1
#
_cell.length_a   1.000
_cell.length_b   1.000
_cell.length_c   1.000
_cell.angle_alpha   90.00
_cell.angle_beta   90.00
_cell.angle_gamma   90.00
#
_symmetry.space_group_name_H-M   'P 1'
#
loop_
_entity.id
_entity.type
_entity.pdbx_description
1 polymer ?
#
loop_
_entity_poly.entity_id
_entity_poly.type
_entity_poly.pdbx_seq_one_letter_code
_entity_poly.pdbx_strand_id
1 'polypeptide(L)'
;MTDRTPTEALSGAIAEIVVPSSGIAADMPFFTKTLGFRLDKIFPADDPAVAILSAHGVRIRLDATIADHSRIPDLRLLVSDPASIAGGAAEITAPNGMRIVIEQRDPPLVTPPTQHSYIVRRLADAAPWVIGRAGMHYRDLIPDRLGGSIIAS
;
A
#
# COMPACT_ATOMS: atom_id res chain seq x y z
N MET A 1 10.08 -16.27 35.20
CA MET A 1 10.15 -16.29 33.72
C MET A 1 9.28 -15.14 33.25
N THR A 2 9.87 -13.97 33.05
CA THR A 2 9.14 -12.73 32.78
C THR A 2 8.71 -12.74 31.32
N ASP A 3 7.41 -12.78 31.08
CA ASP A 3 6.83 -12.79 29.74
C ASP A 3 7.02 -11.40 29.12
N ARG A 4 7.87 -11.29 28.09
CA ARG A 4 8.12 -10.02 27.39
C ARG A 4 6.95 -9.73 26.46
N THR A 5 6.50 -8.48 26.43
CA THR A 5 5.47 -8.07 25.46
C THR A 5 5.99 -8.25 24.02
N PRO A 6 5.14 -8.58 23.02
CA PRO A 6 5.57 -8.73 21.63
C PRO A 6 6.32 -7.49 21.10
N THR A 7 5.92 -6.29 21.52
CA THR A 7 6.58 -5.04 21.15
C THR A 7 8.01 -4.95 21.68
N GLU A 8 8.25 -5.35 22.93
CA GLU A 8 9.62 -5.41 23.48
C GLU A 8 10.44 -6.51 22.82
N ALA A 9 9.82 -7.64 22.45
CA ALA A 9 10.50 -8.74 21.79
C ALA A 9 10.94 -8.39 20.36
N LEU A 10 10.17 -7.54 19.67
CA LEU A 10 10.42 -7.12 18.30
C LEU A 10 11.20 -5.80 18.19
N SER A 11 11.65 -5.22 19.31
CA SER A 11 12.46 -4.01 19.30
C SER A 11 13.75 -4.21 18.49
N GLY A 12 13.95 -3.41 17.44
CA GLY A 12 15.09 -3.50 16.53
C GLY A 12 14.99 -4.59 15.46
N ALA A 13 13.85 -5.27 15.35
CA ALA A 13 13.62 -6.23 14.28
C ALA A 13 13.65 -5.54 12.90
N ILE A 14 14.23 -6.24 11.93
CA ILE A 14 14.21 -5.85 10.52
C ILE A 14 13.24 -6.80 9.82
N ALA A 15 12.25 -6.23 9.14
CA ALA A 15 11.30 -6.99 8.33
C ALA A 15 11.62 -6.80 6.84
N GLU A 16 11.41 -7.84 6.05
CA GLU A 16 11.55 -7.81 4.60
C GLU A 16 10.46 -8.64 3.92
N ILE A 17 10.08 -8.21 2.72
CA ILE A 17 9.18 -8.96 1.85
C ILE A 17 10.05 -9.85 0.97
N VAL A 18 9.83 -11.15 1.04
CA VAL A 18 10.52 -12.13 0.20
C VAL A 18 9.81 -12.24 -1.13
N VAL A 19 10.57 -12.09 -2.21
CA VAL A 19 10.07 -12.07 -3.59
C VAL A 19 10.93 -13.03 -4.41
N PRO A 20 10.34 -14.00 -5.14
CA PRO A 20 11.08 -14.85 -6.06
C PRO A 20 11.86 -14.02 -7.08
N SER A 21 13.06 -14.46 -7.44
CA SER A 21 13.86 -13.81 -8.49
C SER A 21 13.91 -14.70 -9.73
N SER A 22 13.83 -14.09 -10.92
CA SER A 22 14.13 -14.77 -12.19
C SER A 22 15.64 -14.85 -12.48
N GLY A 23 16.46 -14.44 -11.51
CA GLY A 23 17.91 -14.29 -11.60
C GLY A 23 18.33 -12.91 -11.13
N ILE A 24 19.21 -12.85 -10.12
CA ILE A 24 19.59 -11.60 -9.45
C ILE A 24 20.13 -10.57 -10.44
N ALA A 25 20.95 -11.00 -11.42
CA ALA A 25 21.50 -10.12 -12.44
C ALA A 25 20.43 -9.55 -13.39
N ALA A 26 19.37 -10.30 -13.70
CA ALA A 26 18.28 -9.85 -14.55
C ALA A 26 17.38 -8.83 -13.83
N ASP A 27 17.10 -9.06 -12.55
CA ASP A 27 16.24 -8.17 -11.75
C ASP A 27 16.95 -6.87 -11.33
N MET A 28 18.26 -6.91 -11.09
CA MET A 28 19.00 -5.80 -10.47
C MET A 28 18.82 -4.45 -11.18
N PRO A 29 18.94 -4.32 -12.53
CA PRO A 29 18.78 -3.05 -13.21
C PRO A 29 17.38 -2.46 -13.04
N PHE A 30 16.35 -3.31 -13.03
CA PHE A 30 14.97 -2.88 -12.84
C PHE A 30 14.78 -2.25 -11.46
N PHE A 31 15.15 -2.97 -10.41
CA PHE A 31 14.98 -2.46 -9.05
C PHE A 31 15.85 -1.24 -8.76
N THR A 32 17.12 -1.24 -9.18
CA THR A 32 18.06 -0.17 -8.84
C THR A 32 17.93 1.07 -9.73
N LYS A 33 17.79 0.90 -11.05
CA LYS A 33 17.78 2.02 -12.01
C LYS A 33 16.36 2.50 -12.31
N THR A 34 15.41 1.58 -12.50
CA THR A 34 14.02 1.97 -12.82
C THR A 34 13.27 2.40 -11.58
N LEU A 35 13.37 1.65 -10.47
CA LEU A 35 12.64 1.93 -9.24
C LEU A 35 13.45 2.68 -8.18
N GLY A 36 14.76 2.85 -8.35
CA GLY A 36 15.61 3.59 -7.42
C GLY A 36 15.90 2.88 -6.10
N PHE A 37 15.79 1.55 -6.04
CA PHE A 37 16.18 0.78 -4.86
C PHE A 37 17.70 0.81 -4.67
N ARG A 38 18.13 0.89 -3.41
CA ARG A 38 19.53 0.71 -3.03
C ARG A 38 19.79 -0.75 -2.68
N LEU A 39 20.89 -1.31 -3.17
CA LEU A 39 21.39 -2.61 -2.73
C LEU A 39 22.00 -2.52 -1.34
N ASP A 40 21.46 -3.28 -0.39
CA ASP A 40 21.95 -3.36 0.98
C ASP A 40 22.87 -4.56 1.20
N LYS A 41 22.50 -5.73 0.67
CA LYS A 41 23.27 -6.99 0.79
C LYS A 41 23.08 -7.84 -0.46
N ILE A 42 24.10 -8.60 -0.83
CA ILE A 42 24.05 -9.57 -1.92
C ILE A 42 24.92 -10.77 -1.56
N PHE A 43 24.43 -11.99 -1.79
CA PHE A 43 25.19 -13.20 -1.47
C PHE A 43 24.69 -14.46 -2.22
N PRO A 44 25.56 -15.48 -2.37
CA PRO A 44 27.02 -15.40 -2.21
C PRO A 44 27.64 -14.41 -3.22
N ALA A 45 28.89 -14.00 -2.99
CA ALA A 45 29.49 -12.93 -3.80
C ALA A 45 29.76 -13.35 -5.25
N ASP A 46 30.14 -14.61 -5.47
CA ASP A 46 30.58 -15.12 -6.78
C ASP A 46 29.40 -15.56 -7.68
N ASP A 47 28.34 -16.09 -7.08
CA ASP A 47 27.12 -16.52 -7.77
C ASP A 47 25.87 -16.06 -7.00
N PRO A 48 25.49 -14.78 -7.09
CA PRO A 48 24.42 -14.22 -6.29
C PRO A 48 23.07 -14.94 -6.48
N ALA A 49 22.62 -15.60 -5.42
CA ALA A 49 21.28 -16.19 -5.34
C ALA A 49 20.30 -15.29 -4.57
N VAL A 50 20.81 -14.36 -3.77
CA VAL A 50 20.00 -13.47 -2.94
C VAL A 50 20.50 -12.04 -3.03
N ALA A 51 19.58 -11.10 -3.19
CA ALA A 51 19.83 -9.67 -3.04
C ALA A 51 18.79 -9.03 -2.12
N ILE A 52 19.25 -8.19 -1.21
CA ILE A 52 18.38 -7.41 -0.33
C ILE A 52 18.48 -5.93 -0.67
N LEU A 53 17.34 -5.33 -0.94
CA LEU A 53 17.18 -3.99 -1.49
C LEU A 53 16.26 -3.17 -0.58
N SER A 54 16.48 -1.86 -0.50
CA SER A 54 15.56 -0.94 0.19
C SER A 54 15.36 0.37 -0.56
N ALA A 55 14.10 0.85 -0.55
CA ALA A 55 13.68 2.19 -0.96
C ALA A 55 12.22 2.42 -0.58
N HIS A 56 11.77 3.67 -0.60
CA HIS A 56 10.35 4.04 -0.48
C HIS A 56 9.64 3.48 0.76
N GLY A 57 10.38 3.26 1.86
CA GLY A 57 9.85 2.68 3.09
C GLY A 57 9.67 1.15 3.08
N VAL A 58 10.14 0.45 2.04
CA VAL A 58 10.03 -1.00 1.89
C VAL A 58 11.41 -1.64 1.79
N ARG A 59 11.55 -2.83 2.37
CA ARG A 59 12.70 -3.73 2.22
C ARG A 59 12.27 -5.00 1.49
N ILE A 60 12.96 -5.32 0.40
CA ILE A 60 12.67 -6.48 -0.45
C ILE A 60 13.88 -7.41 -0.47
N ARG A 61 13.64 -8.70 -0.26
CA ARG A 61 14.61 -9.78 -0.49
C ARG A 61 14.23 -10.50 -1.78
N LEU A 62 15.03 -10.29 -2.83
CA LEU A 62 14.99 -11.11 -4.03
C LEU A 62 15.72 -12.43 -3.74
N ASP A 63 15.06 -13.55 -4.01
CA ASP A 63 15.59 -14.88 -3.73
C ASP A 63 15.38 -15.82 -4.93
N ALA A 64 16.48 -16.19 -5.59
CA ALA A 64 16.48 -17.05 -6.77
C ALA A 64 16.34 -18.54 -6.42
N THR A 65 16.36 -18.90 -5.13
CA THR A 65 16.15 -20.29 -4.69
C THR A 65 14.67 -20.65 -4.54
N ILE A 66 13.79 -19.65 -4.60
CA ILE A 66 12.35 -19.83 -4.51
C ILE A 66 11.78 -20.18 -5.88
N ALA A 67 10.95 -21.22 -5.91
CA ALA A 67 10.34 -21.71 -7.13
C ALA A 67 9.47 -20.65 -7.83
N ASP A 68 9.58 -20.59 -9.16
CA ASP A 68 8.98 -19.61 -10.08
C ASP A 68 7.43 -19.54 -10.02
N HIS A 69 6.78 -20.58 -9.49
CA HIS A 69 5.32 -20.66 -9.35
C HIS A 69 4.81 -20.13 -7.99
N SER A 70 5.69 -19.51 -7.20
CA SER A 70 5.29 -18.85 -5.95
C SER A 70 4.52 -17.57 -6.25
N ARG A 71 3.46 -17.28 -5.48
CA ARG A 71 2.69 -16.05 -5.65
C ARG A 71 3.57 -14.84 -5.36
N ILE A 72 3.70 -13.96 -6.34
CA ILE A 72 4.46 -12.72 -6.24
C ILE A 72 3.51 -11.58 -5.80
N PRO A 73 3.83 -10.81 -4.75
CA PRO A 73 3.01 -9.68 -4.33
C PRO A 73 3.13 -8.52 -5.32
N ASP A 74 2.12 -7.66 -5.38
CA ASP A 74 2.24 -6.38 -6.07
C ASP A 74 3.00 -5.38 -5.21
N LEU A 75 3.73 -4.47 -5.86
CA LEU A 75 4.23 -3.26 -5.23
C LEU A 75 3.44 -2.06 -5.73
N ARG A 76 2.80 -1.32 -4.82
CA ARG A 76 2.16 -0.04 -5.14
C ARG A 76 3.08 1.10 -4.75
N LEU A 77 3.44 1.93 -5.73
CA LEU A 77 4.25 3.14 -5.54
C LEU A 77 3.36 4.37 -5.63
N LEU A 78 3.14 4.98 -4.47
CA LEU A 78 2.40 6.23 -4.34
C LEU A 78 3.38 7.41 -4.50
N VAL A 79 3.33 8.09 -5.64
CA VAL A 79 4.27 9.17 -6.01
C VAL A 79 3.52 10.46 -6.36
N SER A 80 4.16 11.62 -6.22
CA SER A 80 3.54 12.92 -6.51
C SER A 80 3.34 13.19 -8.00
N ASP A 81 4.21 12.65 -8.85
CA ASP A 81 4.15 12.79 -10.30
C ASP A 81 4.37 11.43 -10.98
N PRO A 82 3.32 10.62 -11.14
CA PRO A 82 3.40 9.33 -11.83
C PRO A 82 3.97 9.41 -13.25
N ALA A 83 3.76 10.54 -13.96
CA ALA A 83 4.20 10.69 -15.34
C ALA A 83 5.74 10.75 -15.46
N SER A 84 6.42 11.14 -14.39
CA SER A 84 7.90 11.19 -14.34
C SER A 84 8.57 9.83 -14.19
N ILE A 85 7.83 8.77 -13.85
CA ILE A 85 8.37 7.44 -13.55
C ILE A 85 8.14 6.51 -14.73
N ALA A 86 9.16 5.74 -15.13
CA ALA A 86 9.06 4.69 -16.15
C ALA A 86 8.35 5.12 -17.45
N GLY A 87 8.56 6.36 -17.90
CA GLY A 87 7.92 6.91 -19.09
C GLY A 87 6.43 7.20 -18.94
N GLY A 88 5.92 7.30 -17.71
CA GLY A 88 4.53 7.60 -17.38
C GLY A 88 3.58 6.40 -17.43
N ALA A 89 4.11 5.18 -17.49
CA ALA A 89 3.30 3.97 -17.41
C ALA A 89 2.64 3.82 -16.03
N ALA A 90 1.34 3.57 -15.99
CA ALA A 90 0.61 3.33 -14.74
C ALA A 90 0.94 1.96 -14.11
N GLU A 91 1.36 1.01 -14.95
CA GLU A 91 1.76 -0.33 -14.54
C GLU A 91 3.01 -0.74 -15.30
N ILE A 92 3.97 -1.32 -14.59
CA ILE A 92 5.16 -1.95 -15.16
C ILE A 92 5.42 -3.28 -14.46
N THR A 93 6.06 -4.21 -15.17
CA THR A 93 6.35 -5.55 -14.65
C THR A 93 7.86 -5.74 -14.56
N ALA A 94 8.34 -6.17 -13.40
CA ALA A 94 9.72 -6.57 -13.19
C ALA A 94 10.05 -7.88 -13.95
N PRO A 95 11.33 -8.18 -14.23
CA PRO A 95 11.71 -9.43 -14.91
C PRO A 95 11.23 -10.69 -14.19
N ASN A 96 11.27 -10.69 -12.86
CA ASN A 96 10.68 -11.75 -12.03
C ASN A 96 9.15 -11.84 -12.06
N GLY A 97 8.45 -11.01 -12.84
CA GLY A 97 6.99 -11.01 -12.93
C GLY A 97 6.28 -10.18 -11.86
N MET A 98 7.01 -9.50 -10.97
CA MET A 98 6.39 -8.61 -9.97
C MET A 98 5.72 -7.41 -10.63
N ARG A 99 4.41 -7.26 -10.41
CA ARG A 99 3.65 -6.10 -10.90
C ARG A 99 3.91 -4.88 -10.00
N ILE A 100 4.26 -3.77 -10.63
CA ILE A 100 4.41 -2.46 -9.99
C ILE A 100 3.30 -1.55 -10.49
N VAL A 101 2.47 -1.08 -9.57
CA VAL A 101 1.41 -0.11 -9.87
C VAL A 101 1.86 1.26 -9.38
N ILE A 102 1.88 2.25 -10.27
CA ILE A 102 2.32 3.62 -9.98
C ILE A 102 1.09 4.51 -9.92
N GLU A 103 0.86 5.14 -8.78
CA GLU A 103 -0.34 5.95 -8.55
C GLU A 103 0.00 7.30 -7.93
N GLN A 104 -0.91 8.25 -8.13
CA GLN A 104 -0.84 9.54 -7.46
C GLN A 104 -0.97 9.34 -5.95
N ARG A 105 0.01 9.81 -5.19
CA ARG A 105 0.03 9.67 -3.72
C ARG A 105 -1.13 10.40 -3.05
N ASP A 106 -1.42 11.59 -3.55
CA ASP A 106 -2.41 12.50 -2.99
C ASP A 106 -3.42 12.85 -4.09
N PRO A 107 -4.31 11.92 -4.48
CA PRO A 107 -5.28 12.19 -5.54
C PRO A 107 -6.23 13.31 -5.09
N PRO A 108 -6.65 14.21 -6.00
CA PRO A 108 -7.54 15.30 -5.65
C PRO A 108 -8.86 14.75 -5.10
N LEU A 109 -9.33 15.34 -3.99
CA LEU A 109 -10.63 15.01 -3.43
C LEU A 109 -11.72 15.47 -4.39
N VAL A 110 -12.42 14.50 -5.00
CA VAL A 110 -13.62 14.79 -5.81
C VAL A 110 -14.81 14.86 -4.87
N THR A 111 -15.28 16.08 -4.59
CA THR A 111 -16.52 16.29 -3.82
C THR A 111 -17.68 16.39 -4.81
N PRO A 112 -18.74 15.56 -4.68
CA PRO A 112 -19.94 15.71 -5.48
C PRO A 112 -20.55 17.11 -5.31
N PRO A 113 -21.21 17.68 -6.33
CA PRO A 113 -21.95 18.92 -6.18
C PRO A 113 -22.99 18.79 -5.05
N THR A 114 -23.02 19.78 -4.15
CA THR A 114 -24.01 19.82 -3.09
C THR A 114 -25.41 19.95 -3.65
N GLN A 115 -26.27 18.98 -3.35
CA GLN A 115 -27.70 19.05 -3.64
C GLN A 115 -28.40 19.64 -2.43
N HIS A 116 -28.70 20.94 -2.49
CA HIS A 116 -29.36 21.63 -1.39
C HIS A 116 -30.76 21.05 -1.16
N SER A 117 -31.00 20.56 0.06
CA SER A 117 -32.30 20.07 0.50
C SER A 117 -32.64 20.68 1.86
N TYR A 118 -33.92 20.98 2.07
CA TYR A 118 -34.45 21.37 3.38
C TYR A 118 -35.13 20.18 4.01
N ILE A 119 -34.56 19.65 5.09
CA ILE A 119 -35.01 18.42 5.74
C ILE A 119 -35.48 18.74 7.15
N VAL A 120 -36.74 18.41 7.44
CA VAL A 120 -37.29 18.44 8.81
C VAL A 120 -37.66 17.02 9.19
N ARG A 121 -37.17 16.55 10.34
CA ARG A 121 -37.51 15.23 10.90
C ARG A 121 -37.98 15.41 12.32
N ARG A 122 -39.04 14.71 12.73
CA ARG A 122 -39.46 14.70 14.12
C ARG A 122 -38.61 13.69 14.89
N LEU A 123 -38.26 14.02 16.13
CA LEU A 123 -37.43 13.16 16.97
C LEU A 123 -38.05 11.75 17.17
N ALA A 124 -39.39 11.68 17.19
CA ALA A 124 -40.19 10.46 17.34
C ALA A 124 -40.16 9.54 16.10
N ASP A 125 -39.72 10.03 14.94
CA ASP A 125 -39.58 9.23 13.73
C ASP A 125 -38.29 8.39 13.92
N ALA A 126 -38.45 7.17 14.46
CA ALA A 126 -37.43 6.29 15.03
C ALA A 126 -36.33 5.80 14.06
N ALA A 127 -35.58 6.70 13.41
CA ALA A 127 -34.34 6.33 12.75
C ALA A 127 -33.41 5.67 13.78
N PRO A 128 -32.99 4.40 13.55
CA PRO A 128 -32.27 3.61 14.54
C PRO A 128 -30.92 4.25 14.84
N TRP A 129 -30.55 4.24 16.12
CA TRP A 129 -29.18 4.53 16.51
C TRP A 129 -28.29 3.40 16.01
N VAL A 130 -27.19 3.74 15.34
CA VAL A 130 -26.20 2.79 14.86
C VAL A 130 -24.91 2.93 15.67
N ILE A 131 -24.22 1.82 15.91
CA ILE A 131 -22.90 1.85 16.55
C ILE A 131 -21.87 2.14 15.46
N GLY A 132 -21.14 3.24 15.60
CA GLY A 132 -20.09 3.62 14.65
C GLY A 132 -18.76 2.94 14.95
N ARG A 133 -17.74 3.23 14.14
CA ARG A 133 -16.41 2.60 14.23
C ARG A 133 -15.70 2.83 15.58
N ALA A 134 -16.06 3.90 16.29
CA ALA A 134 -15.55 4.22 17.63
C ALA A 134 -16.38 3.60 18.77
N GLY A 135 -17.37 2.75 18.48
CA GLY A 135 -18.24 2.13 19.49
C GLY A 135 -19.33 3.06 20.05
N MET A 136 -19.42 4.29 19.56
CA MET A 136 -20.41 5.29 19.97
C MET A 136 -21.72 5.13 19.20
N HIS A 137 -22.85 5.54 19.80
CA HIS A 137 -24.14 5.61 19.13
C HIS A 137 -24.24 6.87 18.26
N TYR A 138 -24.56 6.68 16.99
CA TYR A 138 -24.72 7.71 15.95
C TYR A 138 -26.13 7.68 15.35
N ARG A 139 -26.56 8.81 14.79
CA ARG A 139 -27.87 8.92 14.15
C ARG A 139 -27.77 9.84 12.94
N ASP A 140 -28.13 9.30 11.78
CA ASP A 140 -28.04 10.03 10.51
C ASP A 140 -29.05 11.19 10.45
N LEU A 141 -28.55 12.41 10.60
CA LEU A 141 -29.32 13.65 10.54
C LEU A 141 -29.49 14.18 9.11
N ILE A 142 -28.66 13.74 8.16
CA ILE A 142 -28.66 14.20 6.76
C ILE A 142 -28.61 12.96 5.85
N PRO A 143 -29.73 12.21 5.71
CA PRO A 143 -29.71 10.90 5.04
C PRO A 143 -29.25 10.95 3.58
N ASP A 144 -29.62 12.03 2.87
CA ASP A 144 -29.23 12.26 1.47
C ASP A 144 -27.79 12.79 1.34
N ARG A 145 -27.15 13.14 2.45
CA ARG A 145 -25.80 13.73 2.52
C ARG A 145 -25.63 14.94 1.61
N LEU A 146 -26.74 15.66 1.34
CA LEU A 146 -26.82 16.71 0.33
C LEU A 146 -26.20 16.29 -1.01
N GLY A 147 -26.66 15.16 -1.55
CA GLY A 147 -26.12 14.58 -2.78
C GLY A 147 -24.76 13.89 -2.60
N GLY A 148 -24.46 13.41 -1.39
CA GLY A 148 -23.17 12.77 -1.06
C GLY A 148 -22.00 13.74 -0.84
N SER A 149 -22.25 15.05 -0.82
CA SER A 149 -21.23 16.08 -0.62
C SER A 149 -20.79 16.23 0.85
N ILE A 150 -21.57 15.70 1.80
CA ILE A 150 -21.27 15.74 3.24
C ILE A 150 -21.19 14.33 3.81
N ILE A 151 -20.20 14.08 4.66
CA ILE A 151 -20.16 12.89 5.53
C ILE A 151 -20.58 13.31 6.93
N ALA A 152 -21.74 12.84 7.37
CA ALA A 152 -22.27 13.05 8.71
C ALA A 152 -22.78 11.71 9.28
N SER A 153 -22.58 11.53 10.59
CA SER A 153 -23.04 10.38 11.38
C SER A 153 -23.36 10.84 12.79
#